data_AF-A0A3N6J630-F1
#
_entry.id   AF-A0A3N6J630-F1
#
_cell.length_a   1.000
_cell.length_b   1.000
_cell.length_c   1.000
_cell.angle_alpha   90.00
_cell.angle_beta   90.00
_cell.angle_gamma   90.00
#
_symmetry.space_group_name_H-M   'P 1'
#
loop_
_entity.id
_entity.type
_entity.pdbx_description
1 polymer ?
#
loop_
_entity_poly.entity_id
_entity_poly.type
_entity_poly.pdbx_seq_one_letter_code
_entity_poly.pdbx_strand_id
1 'polypeptide(L)'
;MINETTPNLPYAPADSLPPAAQAELADTAWEELPHVCTGQHSVRDTPDILGAVLATDPARRVRAVEDLYRLLLNREQVFSASAPAALVLARLLDDPRTLAEDRWERRADRRSLRAELLNWLASFADITRLDVEDGVGTAQDLAAARAARPILHDRIADFCDDDDPLVREAALAATALLLADPALTSSVPRYAPAIREVLAVSADSYYRWIARERLAAWGEDVTDLVTAEEERRAALDRAGELADDPFGRDQEQAIRWLEEQPGDTAAPERLGRQREDRTAPTQAPHESAPEPPVATSGSEAGYRGPWRIAREEERAEWTFTPYVGVGPLHFGMTLEEITNALGEGPVVPSYSHHGEGQQLNYADFVEIGIRALFQAGRLGCVAVDALTGPQVRLDAAPLTGCAPSHVEDWLVHRTTLRPGSLTYSPAADPVFADLGLAIRSQRAGDVVLTRPLFLLHDWLDLWHSLPSEEWNCA
;
A
#
# COMPACT_ATOMS: atom_id res chain seq x y z
N MET A 1 -52.49 0.14 -40.93
CA MET A 1 -52.55 -0.43 -39.57
C MET A 1 -51.80 -1.74 -39.59
N ILE A 2 -50.51 -1.70 -39.29
CA ILE A 2 -49.71 -2.89 -38.98
C ILE A 2 -48.97 -2.49 -37.71
N ASN A 3 -49.35 -3.12 -36.59
CA ASN A 3 -48.68 -2.97 -35.30
C ASN A 3 -47.39 -3.80 -35.38
N GLU A 4 -46.23 -3.14 -35.39
CA GLU A 4 -44.98 -3.77 -35.02
C GLU A 4 -44.76 -3.55 -33.52
N THR A 5 -45.00 -4.62 -32.77
CA THR A 5 -44.69 -4.73 -31.35
C THR A 5 -43.18 -4.97 -31.23
N THR A 6 -42.41 -3.91 -31.00
CA THR A 6 -41.01 -4.04 -30.56
C THR A 6 -41.02 -4.62 -29.14
N PRO A 7 -40.38 -5.77 -28.87
CA PRO A 7 -40.25 -6.25 -27.51
C PRO A 7 -39.29 -5.32 -26.77
N ASN A 8 -39.78 -4.67 -25.71
CA ASN A 8 -38.95 -4.00 -24.73
C ASN A 8 -38.00 -5.03 -24.11
N LEU A 9 -36.74 -5.02 -24.54
CA LEU A 9 -35.66 -5.67 -23.80
C LEU A 9 -35.56 -4.95 -22.44
N PRO A 10 -35.52 -5.68 -21.31
CA PRO A 10 -35.31 -5.05 -20.02
C PRO A 10 -33.94 -4.38 -20.01
N TYR A 11 -33.94 -3.06 -19.84
CA TYR A 11 -32.74 -2.27 -19.60
C TYR A 11 -32.08 -2.84 -18.33
N ALA A 12 -30.89 -3.43 -18.47
CA ALA A 12 -30.14 -3.90 -17.31
C ALA A 12 -29.92 -2.71 -16.35
N PRO A 13 -30.01 -2.90 -15.03
CA PRO A 13 -29.70 -1.84 -14.07
C PRO A 13 -28.34 -1.21 -14.40
N ALA A 14 -28.22 0.12 -14.31
CA ALA A 14 -27.01 0.85 -14.67
C ALA A 14 -25.72 0.34 -13.96
N ASP A 15 -25.89 -0.34 -12.82
CA ASP A 15 -24.80 -0.93 -12.03
C ASP A 15 -24.60 -2.44 -12.30
N SER A 16 -25.21 -3.03 -13.33
CA SER A 16 -25.05 -4.45 -13.65
C SER A 16 -23.82 -4.71 -14.51
N LEU A 17 -23.15 -5.84 -14.30
CA LEU A 17 -22.03 -6.28 -15.13
C LEU A 17 -22.50 -6.70 -16.54
N PRO A 18 -21.63 -6.63 -17.56
CA PRO A 18 -21.89 -7.22 -18.87
C PRO A 18 -22.28 -8.70 -18.77
N PRO A 19 -23.17 -9.22 -19.64
CA PRO A 19 -23.65 -10.61 -19.55
C PRO A 19 -22.53 -11.65 -19.52
N ALA A 20 -21.45 -11.44 -20.29
CA ALA A 20 -20.31 -12.35 -20.31
C ALA A 20 -19.53 -12.35 -18.98
N ALA A 21 -19.33 -11.18 -18.38
CA ALA A 21 -18.68 -11.05 -17.08
C ALA A 21 -19.59 -11.56 -15.94
N GLN A 22 -20.90 -11.35 -16.06
CA GLN A 22 -21.87 -11.85 -15.09
C GLN A 22 -21.99 -13.38 -15.12
N ALA A 23 -21.92 -14.00 -16.31
CA ALA A 23 -21.87 -15.45 -16.43
C ALA A 23 -20.59 -16.02 -15.79
N GLU A 24 -19.42 -15.46 -16.12
CA GLU A 24 -18.14 -15.86 -15.52
C GLU A 24 -18.16 -15.71 -13.99
N LEU A 25 -18.75 -14.62 -13.48
CA LEU A 25 -18.92 -14.39 -12.04
C LEU A 25 -19.86 -15.42 -11.40
N ALA A 26 -20.96 -15.78 -12.06
CA ALA A 26 -21.97 -16.69 -11.52
C ALA A 26 -21.56 -18.18 -11.58
N ASP A 27 -20.74 -18.55 -12.58
CA ASP A 27 -20.27 -19.93 -12.76
C ASP A 27 -19.08 -20.27 -11.83
N THR A 28 -18.55 -19.30 -11.10
CA THR A 28 -17.43 -19.45 -10.17
C THR A 28 -17.91 -19.69 -8.73
N ALA A 29 -17.43 -20.74 -8.07
CA ALA A 29 -17.73 -21.08 -6.68
C ALA A 29 -16.88 -20.24 -5.70
N TRP A 30 -17.18 -18.94 -5.59
CA TRP A 30 -16.39 -17.96 -4.81
C TRP A 30 -16.27 -18.29 -3.32
N GLU A 31 -17.24 -19.00 -2.75
CA GLU A 31 -17.22 -19.45 -1.36
C GLU A 31 -16.07 -20.43 -1.06
N GLU A 32 -15.53 -21.10 -2.08
CA GLU A 32 -14.39 -22.00 -1.97
C GLU A 32 -13.05 -21.31 -2.28
N LEU A 33 -13.09 -20.03 -2.65
CA LEU A 33 -11.95 -19.27 -3.16
C LEU A 33 -11.62 -18.10 -2.22
N PRO A 34 -10.93 -18.35 -1.08
CA PRO A 34 -10.52 -17.28 -0.20
C PRO A 34 -9.48 -16.36 -0.83
N HIS A 35 -9.62 -15.07 -0.57
CA HIS A 35 -8.59 -14.05 -0.64
C HIS A 35 -8.02 -13.78 0.77
N VAL A 36 -7.08 -12.84 0.90
CA VAL A 36 -6.30 -12.61 2.15
C VAL A 36 -7.12 -12.41 3.43
N CYS A 37 -8.36 -11.92 3.31
CA CYS A 37 -9.23 -11.54 4.42
C CYS A 37 -10.60 -12.26 4.39
N THR A 38 -10.76 -13.32 3.61
CA THR A 38 -12.05 -14.03 3.52
C THR A 38 -12.49 -14.54 4.88
N GLY A 39 -13.76 -14.31 5.22
CA GLY A 39 -14.35 -14.67 6.51
C GLY A 39 -14.13 -13.65 7.64
N GLN A 40 -13.41 -12.56 7.39
CA GLN A 40 -13.30 -11.45 8.35
C GLN A 40 -14.55 -10.57 8.30
N HIS A 41 -15.07 -10.17 9.46
CA HIS A 41 -16.22 -9.29 9.55
C HIS A 41 -15.92 -7.94 8.86
N SER A 42 -16.91 -7.42 8.11
CA SER A 42 -16.86 -6.13 7.38
C SER A 42 -15.95 -6.06 6.14
N VAL A 43 -15.31 -7.16 5.75
CA VAL A 43 -14.59 -7.25 4.48
C VAL A 43 -15.57 -7.69 3.38
N ARG A 44 -15.52 -7.01 2.22
CA ARG A 44 -16.36 -7.39 1.07
C ARG A 44 -15.84 -8.68 0.45
N ASP A 45 -16.76 -9.55 0.07
CA ASP A 45 -16.43 -10.74 -0.70
C ASP A 45 -16.02 -10.38 -2.13
N THR A 46 -15.24 -11.23 -2.79
CA THR A 46 -14.74 -10.98 -4.14
C THR A 46 -15.83 -10.65 -5.17
N PRO A 47 -17.01 -11.31 -5.17
CA PRO A 47 -18.09 -10.94 -6.09
C PRO A 47 -18.62 -9.52 -5.90
N ASP A 48 -18.70 -9.05 -4.66
CA ASP A 48 -19.16 -7.70 -4.34
C ASP A 48 -18.15 -6.64 -4.80
N ILE A 49 -16.85 -6.95 -4.68
CA ILE A 49 -15.77 -6.11 -5.18
C ILE A 49 -15.86 -6.02 -6.71
N LEU A 50 -15.93 -7.17 -7.40
CA LEU A 50 -16.01 -7.24 -8.86
C LEU A 50 -17.27 -6.55 -9.41
N GLY A 51 -18.42 -6.71 -8.72
CA GLY A 51 -19.66 -6.01 -9.08
C GLY A 51 -19.58 -4.49 -8.89
N ALA A 52 -18.74 -4.01 -7.98
CA ALA A 52 -18.54 -2.58 -7.71
C ALA A 52 -17.55 -1.88 -8.66
N VAL A 53 -16.77 -2.63 -9.45
CA VAL A 53 -15.79 -2.06 -10.40
C VAL A 53 -16.45 -1.16 -11.45
N LEU A 54 -17.66 -1.48 -11.90
CA LEU A 54 -18.42 -0.68 -12.86
C LEU A 54 -19.51 0.18 -12.19
N ALA A 55 -19.41 0.43 -10.88
CA ALA A 55 -20.36 1.26 -10.17
C ALA A 55 -20.43 2.67 -10.77
N THR A 56 -21.65 3.21 -10.85
CA THR A 56 -21.87 4.59 -11.32
C THR A 56 -21.22 5.61 -10.36
N ASP A 57 -21.21 5.32 -9.06
CA ASP A 57 -20.56 6.13 -8.03
C ASP A 57 -19.01 6.02 -8.09
N PRO A 58 -18.29 7.11 -8.38
CA PRO A 58 -16.83 7.12 -8.44
C PRO A 58 -16.15 6.65 -7.15
N ALA A 59 -16.68 7.02 -5.97
CA ALA A 59 -16.07 6.63 -4.70
C ALA A 59 -16.13 5.11 -4.49
N ARG A 60 -17.28 4.50 -4.83
CA ARG A 60 -17.45 3.05 -4.78
C ARG A 60 -16.55 2.33 -5.79
N ARG A 61 -16.40 2.87 -7.00
CA ARG A 61 -15.53 2.34 -8.05
C ARG A 61 -14.05 2.39 -7.66
N VAL A 62 -13.57 3.55 -7.20
CA VAL A 62 -12.18 3.72 -6.71
C VAL A 62 -11.89 2.74 -5.59
N ARG A 63 -12.81 2.63 -4.61
CA ARG A 63 -12.65 1.68 -3.51
C ARG A 63 -12.63 0.22 -3.97
N ALA A 64 -13.43 -0.13 -4.98
CA ALA A 64 -13.43 -1.48 -5.54
C ALA A 64 -12.07 -1.81 -6.17
N VAL A 65 -11.48 -0.89 -6.93
CA VAL A 65 -10.15 -1.08 -7.54
C VAL A 65 -9.06 -1.17 -6.48
N GLU A 66 -9.11 -0.35 -5.44
CA GLU A 66 -8.22 -0.46 -4.27
C GLU A 66 -8.34 -1.84 -3.62
N ASP A 67 -9.56 -2.30 -3.35
CA ASP A 67 -9.81 -3.62 -2.78
C ASP A 67 -9.30 -4.77 -3.69
N LEU A 68 -9.29 -4.62 -5.03
CA LEU A 68 -8.69 -5.61 -5.93
C LEU A 68 -7.19 -5.77 -5.68
N TYR A 69 -6.42 -4.68 -5.56
CA TYR A 69 -4.99 -4.76 -5.24
C TYR A 69 -4.79 -5.28 -3.82
N ARG A 70 -5.51 -4.69 -2.87
CA ARG A 70 -5.33 -4.94 -1.45
C ARG A 70 -5.69 -6.37 -1.03
N LEU A 71 -6.73 -6.95 -1.62
CA LEU A 71 -7.26 -8.24 -1.20
C LEU A 71 -6.84 -9.40 -2.10
N LEU A 72 -6.73 -9.16 -3.42
CA LEU A 72 -6.44 -10.22 -4.38
C LEU A 72 -4.98 -10.25 -4.83
N LEU A 73 -4.22 -9.19 -4.62
CA LEU A 73 -2.78 -9.11 -4.89
C LEU A 73 -1.99 -8.62 -3.66
N ASN A 74 -2.48 -8.95 -2.45
CA ASN A 74 -1.91 -8.48 -1.19
C ASN A 74 -0.43 -8.84 -1.08
N ARG A 75 0.44 -7.85 -0.83
CA ARG A 75 1.89 -8.04 -0.67
C ARG A 75 2.50 -8.89 -1.79
N GLU A 76 2.11 -8.62 -3.03
CA GLU A 76 2.62 -9.31 -4.23
C GLU A 76 2.39 -10.83 -4.21
N GLN A 77 1.31 -11.27 -3.56
CA GLN A 77 0.88 -12.66 -3.55
C GLN A 77 -0.43 -12.84 -4.32
N VAL A 78 -0.56 -13.98 -5.00
CA VAL A 78 -1.85 -14.45 -5.52
C VAL A 78 -2.52 -15.39 -4.54
N PHE A 79 -3.85 -15.33 -4.55
CA PHE A 79 -4.75 -16.17 -3.77
C PHE A 79 -5.63 -16.98 -4.73
N SER A 80 -6.36 -17.94 -4.19
CA SER A 80 -7.27 -18.79 -4.97
C SER A 80 -8.31 -18.00 -5.77
N ALA A 81 -8.77 -16.85 -5.25
CA ALA A 81 -9.69 -15.92 -5.92
C ALA A 81 -9.05 -15.07 -7.03
N SER A 82 -7.72 -14.93 -7.08
CA SER A 82 -7.04 -13.98 -7.97
C SER A 82 -7.17 -14.35 -9.44
N ALA A 83 -7.05 -15.64 -9.77
CA ALA A 83 -7.13 -16.09 -11.16
C ALA A 83 -8.56 -15.95 -11.75
N PRO A 84 -9.63 -16.39 -11.06
CA PRO A 84 -10.99 -16.13 -11.52
C PRO A 84 -11.34 -14.65 -11.59
N ALA A 85 -10.85 -13.84 -10.64
CA ALA A 85 -11.05 -12.40 -10.68
C ALA A 85 -10.38 -11.77 -11.93
N ALA A 86 -9.16 -12.18 -12.27
CA ALA A 86 -8.48 -11.72 -13.48
C ALA A 86 -9.29 -12.02 -14.75
N LEU A 87 -9.90 -13.22 -14.83
CA LEU A 87 -10.75 -13.60 -15.96
C LEU A 87 -12.01 -12.72 -16.05
N VAL A 88 -12.67 -12.43 -14.92
CA VAL A 88 -13.82 -11.51 -14.88
C VAL A 88 -13.40 -10.11 -15.32
N LEU A 89 -12.31 -9.56 -14.77
CA LEU A 89 -11.81 -8.22 -15.11
C LEU A 89 -11.46 -8.09 -16.59
N ALA A 90 -10.84 -9.11 -17.20
CA ALA A 90 -10.57 -9.12 -18.63
C ALA A 90 -11.84 -9.02 -19.48
N ARG A 91 -12.98 -9.54 -19.01
CA ARG A 91 -14.29 -9.37 -19.69
C ARG A 91 -14.89 -7.97 -19.52
N LEU A 92 -14.42 -7.19 -18.54
CA LEU A 92 -14.91 -5.82 -18.32
C LEU A 92 -14.23 -4.80 -19.24
N LEU A 93 -13.06 -5.12 -19.81
CA LEU A 93 -12.25 -4.17 -20.60
C LEU A 93 -13.03 -3.58 -21.80
N ASP A 94 -13.90 -4.39 -22.43
CA ASP A 94 -14.74 -4.00 -23.55
C ASP A 94 -15.92 -3.08 -23.16
N ASP A 95 -16.24 -2.97 -21.87
CA ASP A 95 -17.36 -2.15 -21.41
C ASP A 95 -17.04 -0.66 -21.54
N PRO A 96 -17.89 0.16 -22.18
CA PRO A 96 -17.63 1.59 -22.36
C PRO A 96 -17.53 2.36 -21.03
N ARG A 97 -18.10 1.86 -19.92
CA ARG A 97 -17.95 2.47 -18.59
C ARG A 97 -16.50 2.46 -18.10
N THR A 98 -15.65 1.58 -18.64
CA THR A 98 -14.21 1.58 -18.33
C THR A 98 -13.47 2.79 -18.91
N LEU A 99 -14.09 3.59 -19.77
CA LEU A 99 -13.54 4.87 -20.23
C LEU A 99 -13.62 5.98 -19.17
N ALA A 100 -14.34 5.77 -18.06
CA ALA A 100 -14.43 6.77 -16.99
C ALA A 100 -13.06 7.05 -16.37
N GLU A 101 -12.73 8.33 -16.18
CA GLU A 101 -11.45 8.77 -15.61
C GLU A 101 -11.57 9.11 -14.13
N ASP A 102 -10.71 8.51 -13.31
CA ASP A 102 -10.57 8.80 -11.88
C ASP A 102 -9.10 8.97 -11.48
N ARG A 103 -8.87 9.31 -10.21
CA ARG A 103 -7.54 9.24 -9.57
C ARG A 103 -7.46 7.92 -8.80
N TRP A 104 -6.36 7.20 -8.95
CA TRP A 104 -6.16 5.89 -8.35
C TRP A 104 -5.01 5.94 -7.35
N GLU A 105 -5.16 5.33 -6.18
CA GLU A 105 -4.21 5.50 -5.07
C GLU A 105 -2.76 5.15 -5.43
N ARG A 106 -2.53 4.08 -6.20
CA ARG A 106 -1.19 3.66 -6.63
C ARG A 106 -0.54 4.59 -7.66
N ARG A 107 -1.27 5.59 -8.18
CA ARG A 107 -0.92 6.35 -9.40
C ARG A 107 -1.39 7.81 -9.31
N ALA A 108 -0.45 8.75 -9.21
CA ALA A 108 -0.75 10.17 -8.99
C ALA A 108 -1.64 10.81 -10.09
N ASP A 109 -1.52 10.35 -11.34
CA ASP A 109 -2.21 10.92 -12.49
C ASP A 109 -3.59 10.33 -12.74
N ARG A 110 -4.51 11.18 -13.23
CA ARG A 110 -5.82 10.74 -13.71
C ARG A 110 -5.65 9.82 -14.92
N ARG A 111 -6.40 8.72 -14.94
CA ARG A 111 -6.43 7.76 -16.06
C ARG A 111 -7.77 7.05 -16.12
N SER A 112 -8.09 6.50 -17.28
CA SER A 112 -9.29 5.69 -17.47
C SER A 112 -9.26 4.45 -16.57
N LEU A 113 -10.44 4.00 -16.12
CA LEU A 113 -10.59 2.74 -15.40
C LEU A 113 -10.00 1.59 -16.23
N ARG A 114 -10.14 1.61 -17.56
CA ARG A 114 -9.57 0.58 -18.44
C ARG A 114 -8.06 0.47 -18.29
N ALA A 115 -7.34 1.58 -18.34
CA ALA A 115 -5.90 1.60 -18.13
C ALA A 115 -5.53 1.05 -16.74
N GLU A 116 -6.33 1.35 -15.72
CA GLU A 116 -6.07 0.86 -14.36
C GLU A 116 -6.37 -0.64 -14.19
N LEU A 117 -7.42 -1.16 -14.84
CA LEU A 117 -7.68 -2.61 -14.85
C LEU A 117 -6.58 -3.38 -15.59
N LEU A 118 -6.04 -2.81 -16.68
CA LEU A 118 -4.87 -3.37 -17.37
C LEU A 118 -3.62 -3.36 -16.49
N ASN A 119 -3.44 -2.33 -15.64
CA ASN A 119 -2.35 -2.31 -14.65
C ASN A 119 -2.50 -3.37 -13.57
N TRP A 120 -3.73 -3.60 -13.11
CA TRP A 120 -3.99 -4.67 -12.17
C TRP A 120 -3.66 -6.03 -12.82
N LEU A 121 -4.04 -6.23 -14.08
CA LEU A 121 -3.71 -7.44 -14.85
C LEU A 121 -2.20 -7.58 -15.11
N ALA A 122 -1.48 -6.47 -15.33
CA ALA A 122 -0.03 -6.46 -15.41
C ALA A 122 0.61 -6.89 -14.07
N SER A 123 0.13 -6.35 -12.94
CA SER A 123 0.62 -6.72 -11.62
C SER A 123 0.37 -8.20 -11.32
N PHE A 124 -0.81 -8.72 -11.65
CA PHE A 124 -1.12 -10.14 -11.59
C PHE A 124 -0.18 -10.98 -12.48
N ALA A 125 0.08 -10.54 -13.71
CA ALA A 125 0.99 -11.24 -14.62
C ALA A 125 2.45 -11.23 -14.13
N ASP A 126 2.88 -10.14 -13.48
CA ASP A 126 4.21 -10.03 -12.86
C ASP A 126 4.37 -11.04 -11.73
N ILE A 127 3.45 -11.04 -10.76
CA ILE A 127 3.47 -11.97 -9.62
C ILE A 127 3.48 -13.42 -10.09
N THR A 128 2.64 -13.76 -11.07
CA THR A 128 2.45 -15.15 -11.50
C THR A 128 3.61 -15.73 -12.32
N ARG A 129 4.60 -14.89 -12.69
CA ARG A 129 5.80 -15.33 -13.40
C ARG A 129 6.83 -15.91 -12.43
N LEU A 130 6.75 -15.51 -11.16
CA LEU A 130 7.58 -15.94 -10.06
C LEU A 130 7.13 -17.33 -9.59
N ASP A 131 8.03 -18.06 -8.94
CA ASP A 131 7.82 -19.42 -8.47
C ASP A 131 7.42 -19.48 -6.99
N VAL A 132 6.97 -20.64 -6.52
CA VAL A 132 6.55 -20.85 -5.11
C VAL A 132 7.66 -20.46 -4.13
N GLU A 133 8.93 -20.64 -4.53
CA GLU A 133 10.11 -20.29 -3.73
C GLU A 133 10.22 -18.78 -3.46
N ASP A 134 9.62 -17.95 -4.31
CA ASP A 134 9.55 -16.49 -4.15
C ASP A 134 8.47 -16.06 -3.13
N GLY A 135 7.68 -17.00 -2.60
CA GLY A 135 6.67 -16.73 -1.57
C GLY A 135 5.44 -15.99 -2.09
N VAL A 136 5.17 -16.06 -3.39
CA VAL A 136 4.14 -15.29 -4.11
C VAL A 136 2.76 -15.97 -4.19
N GLY A 137 2.60 -17.12 -3.54
CA GLY A 137 1.34 -17.87 -3.52
C GLY A 137 1.57 -19.37 -3.35
N THR A 138 0.48 -20.12 -3.17
CA THR A 138 0.57 -21.58 -3.13
C THR A 138 0.82 -22.15 -4.52
N ALA A 139 1.37 -23.37 -4.60
CA ALA A 139 1.57 -24.05 -5.88
C ALA A 139 0.25 -24.22 -6.67
N GLN A 140 -0.87 -24.41 -5.97
CA GLN A 140 -2.19 -24.53 -6.59
C GLN A 140 -2.66 -23.19 -7.16
N ASP A 141 -2.53 -22.11 -6.40
CA ASP A 141 -2.97 -20.77 -6.83
C ASP A 141 -2.14 -20.27 -8.01
N LEU A 142 -0.82 -20.47 -7.97
CA LEU A 142 0.08 -20.12 -9.07
C LEU A 142 -0.21 -20.96 -10.33
N ALA A 143 -0.50 -22.25 -10.18
CA ALA A 143 -0.88 -23.09 -11.31
C ALA A 143 -2.19 -22.62 -11.96
N ALA A 144 -3.21 -22.30 -11.16
CA ALA A 144 -4.47 -21.74 -11.66
C ALA A 144 -4.26 -20.38 -12.34
N ALA A 145 -3.42 -19.53 -11.75
CA ALA A 145 -3.12 -18.22 -12.28
C ALA A 145 -2.34 -18.27 -13.60
N ARG A 146 -1.36 -19.18 -13.72
CA ARG A 146 -0.63 -19.43 -14.97
C ARG A 146 -1.56 -19.99 -16.06
N ALA A 147 -2.49 -20.88 -15.70
CA ALA A 147 -3.48 -21.43 -16.64
C ALA A 147 -4.40 -20.35 -17.25
N ALA A 148 -4.64 -19.23 -16.55
CA ALA A 148 -5.43 -18.12 -17.07
C ALA A 148 -4.69 -17.27 -18.13
N ARG A 149 -3.35 -17.33 -18.20
CA ARG A 149 -2.54 -16.39 -19.01
C ARG A 149 -2.88 -16.36 -20.50
N PRO A 150 -3.08 -17.50 -21.20
CA PRO A 150 -3.43 -17.44 -22.61
C PRO A 150 -4.77 -16.73 -22.87
N ILE A 151 -5.77 -16.98 -22.00
CA ILE A 151 -7.08 -16.34 -22.11
C ILE A 151 -6.97 -14.84 -21.87
N LEU A 152 -6.16 -14.43 -20.88
CA LEU A 152 -5.89 -13.02 -20.61
C LEU A 152 -5.17 -12.34 -21.77
N HIS A 153 -4.14 -12.99 -22.34
CA HIS A 153 -3.42 -12.47 -23.49
C HIS A 153 -4.36 -12.21 -24.68
N ASP A 154 -5.22 -13.17 -25.00
CA ASP A 154 -6.17 -13.03 -26.12
C ASP A 154 -7.15 -11.88 -25.91
N ARG A 155 -7.54 -11.60 -24.66
CA ARG A 155 -8.43 -10.48 -24.32
C ARG A 155 -7.74 -9.12 -24.32
N ILE A 156 -6.46 -9.08 -23.94
CA ILE A 156 -5.69 -7.84 -23.83
C ILE A 156 -5.12 -7.41 -25.20
N ALA A 157 -4.94 -8.36 -26.12
CA ALA A 157 -4.30 -8.13 -27.42
C ALA A 157 -4.91 -6.96 -28.21
N ASP A 158 -6.23 -6.78 -28.15
CA ASP A 158 -6.95 -5.72 -28.87
C ASP A 158 -6.63 -4.31 -28.33
N PHE A 159 -6.18 -4.20 -27.08
CA PHE A 159 -5.85 -2.92 -26.44
C PHE A 159 -4.38 -2.52 -26.62
N CYS A 160 -3.54 -3.38 -27.19
CA CYS A 160 -2.13 -3.09 -27.44
C CYS A 160 -1.89 -2.05 -28.54
N ASP A 161 -2.93 -1.75 -29.33
CA ASP A 161 -2.94 -0.75 -30.39
C ASP A 161 -4.00 0.34 -30.14
N ASP A 162 -4.48 0.50 -28.89
CA ASP A 162 -5.52 1.48 -28.53
C ASP A 162 -5.06 2.92 -28.80
N ASP A 163 -6.00 3.80 -29.16
CA ASP A 163 -5.74 5.22 -29.43
C ASP A 163 -5.32 5.97 -28.15
N ASP A 164 -5.87 5.58 -26.99
CA ASP A 164 -5.48 6.14 -25.68
C ASP A 164 -4.07 5.63 -25.32
N PRO A 165 -3.05 6.51 -25.23
CA PRO A 165 -1.68 6.11 -24.92
C PRO A 165 -1.55 5.40 -23.57
N LEU A 166 -2.36 5.76 -22.57
CA LEU A 166 -2.29 5.13 -21.24
C LEU A 166 -2.85 3.71 -21.25
N VAL A 167 -3.91 3.47 -22.02
CA VAL A 167 -4.47 2.13 -22.24
C VAL A 167 -3.49 1.28 -23.03
N ARG A 168 -2.92 1.83 -24.12
CA ARG A 168 -1.93 1.16 -24.95
C ARG A 168 -0.69 0.73 -24.16
N GLU A 169 -0.14 1.63 -23.35
CA GLU A 169 0.99 1.34 -22.47
C GLU A 169 0.67 0.23 -21.45
N ALA A 170 -0.47 0.34 -20.76
CA ALA A 170 -0.87 -0.66 -19.76
C ALA A 170 -1.12 -2.06 -20.40
N ALA A 171 -1.71 -2.09 -21.60
CA ALA A 171 -1.95 -3.32 -22.35
C ALA A 171 -0.64 -3.98 -22.82
N LEU A 172 0.31 -3.20 -23.33
CA LEU A 172 1.63 -3.68 -23.71
C LEU A 172 2.40 -4.19 -22.48
N ALA A 173 2.29 -3.51 -21.34
CA ALA A 173 2.94 -3.93 -20.09
C ALA A 173 2.39 -5.28 -19.59
N ALA A 174 1.06 -5.43 -19.54
CA ALA A 174 0.41 -6.70 -19.19
C ALA A 174 0.80 -7.82 -20.17
N THR A 175 0.78 -7.53 -21.47
CA THR A 175 1.17 -8.49 -22.52
C THR A 175 2.61 -8.94 -22.34
N ALA A 176 3.55 -8.02 -22.16
CA ALA A 176 4.97 -8.34 -21.99
C ALA A 176 5.24 -9.33 -20.83
N LEU A 177 4.47 -9.20 -19.74
CA LEU A 177 4.55 -10.06 -18.56
C LEU A 177 3.84 -11.42 -18.79
N LEU A 178 2.69 -11.43 -19.45
CA LEU A 178 1.98 -12.67 -19.83
C LEU A 178 2.82 -13.55 -20.77
N LEU A 179 3.58 -12.94 -21.68
CA LEU A 179 4.52 -13.62 -22.58
C LEU A 179 5.70 -14.31 -21.87
N ALA A 180 5.79 -14.24 -20.53
CA ALA A 180 6.64 -15.15 -19.75
C ALA A 180 6.13 -16.59 -19.77
N ASP A 181 4.87 -16.82 -20.14
CA ASP A 181 4.32 -18.16 -20.33
C ASP A 181 4.94 -18.86 -21.57
N PRO A 182 5.47 -20.09 -21.43
CA PRO A 182 5.97 -20.86 -22.56
C PRO A 182 4.95 -21.03 -23.71
N ALA A 183 3.65 -21.13 -23.40
CA ALA A 183 2.60 -21.28 -24.40
C ALA A 183 2.45 -20.05 -25.31
N LEU A 184 2.91 -18.88 -24.85
CA LEU A 184 2.78 -17.60 -25.56
C LEU A 184 4.09 -17.15 -26.22
N THR A 185 5.17 -17.93 -26.10
CA THR A 185 6.50 -17.55 -26.62
C THR A 185 6.48 -17.26 -28.13
N SER A 186 5.61 -17.93 -28.90
CA SER A 186 5.46 -17.67 -30.35
C SER A 186 4.97 -16.27 -30.69
N SER A 187 4.35 -15.57 -29.74
CA SER A 187 3.84 -14.21 -29.91
C SER A 187 4.90 -13.13 -29.65
N VAL A 188 6.05 -13.48 -29.07
CA VAL A 188 7.11 -12.51 -28.72
C VAL A 188 7.54 -11.61 -29.89
N PRO A 189 7.82 -12.15 -31.11
CA PRO A 189 8.24 -11.31 -32.24
C PRO A 189 7.21 -10.26 -32.68
N ARG A 190 5.92 -10.47 -32.35
CA ARG A 190 4.85 -9.50 -32.65
C ARG A 190 4.92 -8.28 -31.73
N TYR A 191 5.23 -8.46 -30.46
CA TYR A 191 5.12 -7.42 -29.43
C TYR A 191 6.45 -6.78 -29.04
N ALA A 192 7.58 -7.46 -29.23
CA ALA A 192 8.89 -6.93 -28.84
C ALA A 192 9.21 -5.53 -29.42
N PRO A 193 8.91 -5.22 -30.71
CA PRO A 193 9.13 -3.88 -31.26
C PRO A 193 8.29 -2.81 -30.54
N ALA A 194 6.99 -3.07 -30.35
CA ALA A 194 6.08 -2.12 -29.69
C ALA A 194 6.46 -1.90 -28.21
N ILE A 195 6.88 -2.95 -27.50
CA ILE A 195 7.38 -2.84 -26.13
C ILE A 195 8.62 -1.95 -26.06
N ARG A 196 9.55 -2.10 -27.00
CA ARG A 196 10.74 -1.26 -27.06
C ARG A 196 10.41 0.19 -27.39
N GLU A 197 9.55 0.41 -28.39
CA GLU A 197 9.22 1.76 -28.87
C GLU A 197 8.35 2.55 -27.88
N VAL A 198 7.45 1.86 -27.16
CA VAL A 198 6.46 2.50 -26.30
C VAL A 198 6.87 2.44 -24.83
N LEU A 199 7.11 1.25 -24.27
CA LEU A 199 7.33 1.11 -22.83
C LEU A 199 8.71 1.60 -22.38
N ALA A 200 9.75 1.44 -23.21
CA ALA A 200 11.12 1.82 -22.83
C ALA A 200 11.31 3.33 -22.67
N VAL A 201 10.44 4.13 -23.29
CA VAL A 201 10.43 5.60 -23.21
C VAL A 201 9.25 6.14 -22.40
N SER A 202 8.45 5.26 -21.77
CA SER A 202 7.30 5.68 -20.98
C SER A 202 7.74 6.56 -19.81
N ALA A 203 6.86 7.50 -19.45
CA ALA A 203 6.97 8.30 -18.24
C ALA A 203 7.04 7.42 -16.98
N ASP A 204 6.35 6.27 -17.00
CA ASP A 204 6.30 5.32 -15.89
C ASP A 204 7.58 4.46 -15.81
N SER A 205 8.27 4.54 -14.67
CA SER A 205 9.49 3.75 -14.44
C SER A 205 9.24 2.24 -14.37
N TYR A 206 8.04 1.83 -13.95
CA TYR A 206 7.63 0.44 -13.91
C TYR A 206 7.50 -0.13 -15.33
N TYR A 207 6.91 0.62 -16.25
CA TYR A 207 6.85 0.20 -17.65
C TYR A 207 8.24 0.15 -18.31
N ARG A 208 9.11 1.13 -18.03
CA ARG A 208 10.51 1.09 -18.50
C ARG A 208 11.27 -0.11 -17.94
N TRP A 209 10.96 -0.53 -16.72
CA TRP A 209 11.50 -1.75 -16.15
C TRP A 209 11.02 -2.99 -16.87
N ILE A 210 9.70 -3.14 -17.03
CA ILE A 210 9.10 -4.27 -17.75
C ILE A 210 9.74 -4.36 -19.14
N ALA A 211 9.88 -3.25 -19.85
CA ALA A 211 10.53 -3.22 -21.16
C ALA A 211 11.94 -3.84 -21.10
N ARG A 212 12.81 -3.36 -20.21
CA ARG A 212 14.19 -3.86 -20.08
C ARG A 212 14.22 -5.33 -19.66
N GLU A 213 13.45 -5.71 -18.65
CA GLU A 213 13.44 -7.06 -18.10
C GLU A 213 12.95 -8.08 -19.13
N ARG A 214 11.85 -7.76 -19.83
CA ARG A 214 11.24 -8.69 -20.80
C ARG A 214 12.04 -8.77 -22.09
N LEU A 215 12.52 -7.64 -22.62
CA LEU A 215 13.39 -7.64 -23.80
C LEU A 215 14.69 -8.41 -23.54
N ALA A 216 15.34 -8.21 -22.38
CA ALA A 216 16.53 -8.97 -22.00
C ALA A 216 16.25 -10.47 -21.89
N ALA A 217 15.12 -10.86 -21.30
CA ALA A 217 14.71 -12.26 -21.20
C ALA A 217 14.46 -12.93 -22.57
N TRP A 218 14.13 -12.15 -23.61
CA TRP A 218 13.98 -12.63 -24.98
C TRP A 218 15.27 -12.58 -25.80
N GLY A 219 16.38 -12.11 -25.22
CA GLY A 219 17.69 -12.03 -25.87
C GLY A 219 17.90 -10.79 -26.73
N GLU A 220 17.05 -9.77 -26.59
CA GLU A 220 17.23 -8.47 -27.25
C GLU A 220 18.36 -7.67 -26.57
N ASP A 221 19.08 -6.85 -27.33
CA ASP A 221 20.08 -5.93 -26.76
C ASP A 221 19.38 -4.76 -26.06
N VAL A 222 19.60 -4.64 -24.75
CA VAL A 222 19.02 -3.59 -23.89
C VAL A 222 20.08 -2.62 -23.36
N THR A 223 21.32 -2.67 -23.87
CA THR A 223 22.45 -1.87 -23.35
C THR A 223 22.17 -0.37 -23.42
N ASP A 224 21.56 0.09 -24.51
CA ASP A 224 21.10 1.47 -24.70
C ASP A 224 20.03 1.86 -23.66
N LEU A 225 19.07 0.97 -23.40
CA LEU A 225 17.99 1.21 -22.42
C LEU A 225 18.51 1.26 -20.98
N VAL A 226 19.50 0.41 -20.65
CA VAL A 226 20.17 0.44 -19.33
C VAL A 226 20.94 1.74 -19.17
N THR A 227 21.73 2.13 -20.18
CA THR A 227 22.49 3.39 -20.16
C THR A 227 21.57 4.59 -19.99
N ALA A 228 20.46 4.65 -20.73
CA ALA A 228 19.48 5.73 -20.64
C ALA A 228 18.84 5.83 -19.24
N GLU A 229 18.55 4.70 -18.59
CA GLU A 229 18.00 4.70 -17.23
C GLU A 229 19.06 5.13 -16.19
N GLU A 230 20.32 4.71 -16.34
CA GLU A 230 21.42 5.15 -15.47
C GLU A 230 21.66 6.66 -15.60
N GLU A 231 21.65 7.19 -16.82
CA GLU A 231 21.75 8.63 -17.07
C GLU A 231 20.56 9.40 -16.46
N ARG A 232 19.34 8.87 -16.57
CA ARG A 232 18.15 9.46 -15.95
C ARG A 232 18.23 9.44 -14.44
N ARG A 233 18.67 8.33 -13.83
CA ARG A 233 18.89 8.23 -12.38
C ARG A 233 19.95 9.24 -11.90
N ALA A 234 21.08 9.31 -12.59
CA ALA A 234 22.12 10.29 -12.28
C ALA A 234 21.68 11.75 -12.48
N ALA A 235 20.73 12.02 -13.38
CA ALA A 235 20.12 13.34 -13.51
C ALA A 235 19.17 13.65 -12.32
N LEU A 236 18.35 12.68 -11.92
CA LEU A 236 17.48 12.79 -10.74
C LEU A 236 18.30 13.01 -9.46
N ASP A 237 19.35 12.23 -9.23
CA ASP A 237 20.20 12.34 -8.05
C ASP A 237 20.88 13.71 -7.98
N ARG A 238 21.44 14.19 -9.11
CA ARG A 238 22.03 15.54 -9.18
C ARG A 238 21.01 16.66 -8.94
N ALA A 239 19.79 16.51 -9.45
CA ALA A 239 18.73 17.48 -9.19
C ALA A 239 18.28 17.44 -7.71
N GLY A 240 18.22 16.26 -7.09
CA GLY A 240 17.97 16.10 -5.67
C GLY A 240 19.02 16.81 -4.82
N GLU A 241 20.31 16.55 -5.09
CA GLU A 241 21.42 17.23 -4.40
C GLU A 241 21.36 18.76 -4.52
N LEU A 242 20.95 19.28 -5.69
CA LEU A 242 20.79 20.72 -5.91
C LEU A 242 19.55 21.29 -5.20
N ALA A 243 18.46 20.53 -5.12
CA ALA A 243 17.25 20.92 -4.42
C ALA A 243 17.44 20.93 -2.89
N ASP A 244 18.28 20.04 -2.38
CA ASP A 244 18.62 19.91 -0.96
C ASP A 244 19.64 20.95 -0.47
N ASP A 245 20.30 21.69 -1.36
CA ASP A 245 21.19 22.82 -0.99
C ASP A 245 20.40 24.13 -0.83
N PRO A 246 20.07 24.56 0.41
CA PRO A 246 19.29 25.77 0.66
C PRO A 246 20.00 27.07 0.28
N PHE A 247 21.28 27.02 -0.07
CA PHE A 247 22.07 28.16 -0.50
C PHE A 247 22.55 28.03 -1.97
N GLY A 248 22.12 26.97 -2.65
CA GLY A 248 22.48 26.67 -4.03
C GLY A 248 21.81 27.64 -5.00
N ARG A 249 22.59 28.23 -5.92
CA ARG A 249 22.04 29.15 -6.95
C ARG A 249 21.03 28.49 -7.89
N ASP A 250 21.06 27.17 -7.99
CA ASP A 250 20.23 26.38 -8.90
C ASP A 250 19.10 25.61 -8.18
N GLN A 251 18.91 25.84 -6.86
CA GLN A 251 17.94 25.12 -6.04
C GLN A 251 16.50 25.23 -6.56
N GLU A 252 16.01 26.44 -6.84
CA GLU A 252 14.64 26.66 -7.34
C GLU A 252 14.42 26.01 -8.73
N GLN A 253 15.46 25.98 -9.57
CA GLN A 253 15.41 25.33 -10.89
C GLN A 253 15.38 23.81 -10.75
N ALA A 254 16.13 23.26 -9.80
CA ALA A 254 16.17 21.83 -9.50
C ALA A 254 14.84 21.34 -8.92
N ILE A 255 14.25 22.07 -7.97
CA ILE A 255 12.91 21.78 -7.42
C ILE A 255 11.87 21.77 -8.54
N ARG A 256 11.82 22.81 -9.37
CA ARG A 256 10.87 22.87 -10.50
C ARG A 256 11.08 21.71 -11.47
N TRP A 257 12.33 21.38 -11.81
CA TRP A 257 12.61 20.27 -12.73
C TRP A 257 12.21 18.92 -12.14
N LEU A 258 12.38 18.71 -10.82
CA LEU A 258 11.92 17.53 -10.09
C LEU A 258 10.39 17.44 -10.05
N GLU A 259 9.69 18.55 -9.80
CA GLU A 259 8.22 18.64 -9.86
C GLU A 259 7.67 18.36 -11.28
N GLU A 260 8.44 18.70 -12.32
CA GLU A 260 8.12 18.40 -13.72
C GLU A 260 8.41 16.94 -14.11
N GLN A 261 9.12 16.17 -13.27
CA GLN A 261 9.31 14.75 -13.56
C GLN A 261 8.00 13.98 -13.34
N PRO A 262 7.65 13.04 -14.25
CA PRO A 262 6.48 12.22 -14.06
C PRO A 262 6.59 11.47 -12.74
N GLY A 263 5.52 11.49 -11.94
CA GLY A 263 5.47 10.81 -10.65
C GLY A 263 5.87 9.35 -10.82
N ASP A 264 6.90 8.92 -10.11
CA ASP A 264 7.31 7.52 -10.16
C ASP A 264 6.19 6.69 -9.55
N THR A 265 5.79 5.66 -10.29
CA THR A 265 4.69 4.78 -9.92
C THR A 265 5.14 3.36 -9.64
N ALA A 266 6.46 3.11 -9.74
CA ALA A 266 7.10 1.96 -9.14
C ALA A 266 7.43 2.25 -7.67
N ALA A 267 6.48 1.97 -6.79
CA ALA A 267 6.78 1.46 -5.46
C ALA A 267 5.79 0.31 -5.18
N PRO A 268 6.27 -0.89 -4.83
CA PRO A 268 7.30 -1.09 -3.82
C PRO A 268 8.66 -1.55 -4.39
N GLU A 269 9.63 -1.53 -3.50
CA GLU A 269 11.04 -1.89 -3.68
C GLU A 269 11.27 -3.13 -4.55
N ARG A 270 12.15 -3.01 -5.54
CA ARG A 270 12.71 -4.17 -6.24
C ARG A 270 13.64 -4.95 -5.32
N LEU A 271 13.11 -5.97 -4.65
CA LEU A 271 13.88 -7.07 -4.09
C LEU A 271 14.18 -8.08 -5.20
N GLY A 272 15.40 -8.07 -5.73
CA GLY A 272 15.75 -9.03 -6.78
C GLY A 272 17.10 -8.81 -7.46
N ARG A 273 18.19 -8.65 -6.70
CA ARG A 273 19.53 -9.11 -7.10
C ARG A 273 20.45 -9.07 -5.89
N GLN A 274 20.58 -10.22 -5.26
CA GLN A 274 21.59 -10.46 -4.25
C GLN A 274 22.96 -10.24 -4.91
N ARG A 275 23.68 -9.22 -4.45
CA ARG A 275 25.12 -9.10 -4.69
C ARG A 275 25.77 -10.18 -3.84
N GLU A 276 25.97 -11.35 -4.43
CA GLU A 276 26.84 -12.41 -3.90
C GLU A 276 28.28 -11.90 -3.83
N ASP A 277 28.58 -11.05 -2.84
CA ASP A 277 29.93 -10.91 -2.30
C ASP A 277 29.88 -10.03 -1.05
N ARG A 278 29.45 -10.63 0.07
CA ARG A 278 29.85 -10.19 1.40
C ARG A 278 29.71 -11.37 2.34
N THR A 279 30.84 -12.04 2.57
CA THR A 279 31.09 -12.91 3.71
C THR A 279 30.39 -12.38 4.96
N ALA A 280 29.51 -13.22 5.52
CA ALA A 280 28.74 -12.94 6.72
C ALA A 280 29.65 -12.48 7.88
N PRO A 281 29.31 -11.40 8.60
CA PRO A 281 29.89 -11.17 9.91
C PRO A 281 29.33 -12.20 10.89
N THR A 282 30.25 -12.74 11.69
CA THR A 282 30.00 -13.63 12.82
C THR A 282 28.98 -13.01 13.80
N GLN A 283 28.04 -13.83 14.29
CA GLN A 283 27.00 -13.48 15.27
C GLN A 283 27.54 -12.59 16.40
N ALA A 284 26.97 -11.39 16.53
CA ALA A 284 27.13 -10.54 17.70
C ALA A 284 26.27 -11.07 18.87
N PRO A 285 26.62 -10.78 20.14
CA PRO A 285 25.90 -11.27 21.30
C PRO A 285 24.49 -10.64 21.38
N HIS A 286 23.50 -11.39 21.87
CA HIS A 286 22.15 -10.89 22.14
C HIS A 286 22.19 -9.63 23.03
N GLU A 287 21.68 -8.53 22.49
CA GLU A 287 21.58 -7.24 23.18
C GLU A 287 20.33 -7.17 24.07
N SER A 288 20.44 -6.49 25.22
CA SER A 288 19.39 -6.41 26.24
C SER A 288 18.19 -5.60 25.77
N ALA A 289 16.99 -5.95 26.23
CA ALA A 289 15.77 -5.18 25.95
C ALA A 289 15.88 -3.73 26.48
N PRO A 290 15.25 -2.74 25.82
CA PRO A 290 15.21 -1.36 26.30
C PRO A 290 14.58 -1.30 27.69
N GLU A 291 15.17 -0.49 28.58
CA GLU A 291 14.61 -0.19 29.90
C GLU A 291 13.91 1.18 29.89
N PRO A 292 12.75 1.32 30.56
CA PRO A 292 12.12 2.62 30.73
C PRO A 292 13.02 3.50 31.63
N PRO A 293 13.09 4.82 31.37
CA PRO A 293 13.91 5.72 32.15
C PRO A 293 13.43 5.80 33.60
N VAL A 294 14.40 5.83 34.52
CA VAL A 294 14.14 6.11 35.93
C VAL A 294 13.72 7.56 36.07
N ALA A 295 12.53 7.78 36.64
CA ALA A 295 11.95 9.11 36.79
C ALA A 295 12.91 10.09 37.51
N THR A 296 13.32 11.15 36.81
CA THR A 296 14.21 12.20 37.35
C THR A 296 13.47 13.12 38.33
N SER A 297 14.22 13.83 39.18
CA SER A 297 13.68 14.78 40.17
C SER A 297 12.68 15.76 39.55
N GLY A 298 11.40 15.53 39.81
CA GLY A 298 10.27 16.19 39.14
C GLY A 298 9.03 15.31 39.04
N SER A 299 9.18 13.97 39.05
CA SER A 299 8.06 13.02 39.07
C SER A 299 7.59 12.63 40.48
N GLU A 300 7.67 13.54 41.46
CA GLU A 300 7.10 13.30 42.79
C GLU A 300 5.56 13.21 42.73
N ALA A 301 4.97 12.36 43.57
CA ALA A 301 3.52 12.20 43.66
C ALA A 301 2.88 13.57 44.00
N GLY A 302 2.18 14.17 43.04
CA GLY A 302 1.55 15.49 43.17
C GLY A 302 2.15 16.62 42.31
N TYR A 303 3.29 16.42 41.64
CA TYR A 303 3.82 17.42 40.70
C TYR A 303 2.99 17.46 39.42
N ARG A 304 2.46 18.64 39.06
CA ARG A 304 1.64 18.89 37.85
C ARG A 304 2.34 19.89 36.90
N GLY A 305 3.61 19.64 36.57
CA GLY A 305 4.31 20.39 35.53
C GLY A 305 4.04 19.82 34.13
N PRO A 306 4.18 20.62 33.06
CA PRO A 306 3.97 20.18 31.68
C PRO A 306 4.93 19.07 31.23
N TRP A 307 6.05 18.89 31.95
CA TRP A 307 7.08 17.89 31.65
C TRP A 307 7.04 16.66 32.56
N ARG A 308 5.94 16.47 33.31
CA ARG A 308 5.79 15.37 34.26
C ARG A 308 5.70 14.04 33.50
N ILE A 309 6.62 13.13 33.77
CA ILE A 309 6.60 11.76 33.26
C ILE A 309 5.94 10.86 34.31
N ALA A 310 4.90 10.12 33.90
CA ALA A 310 4.21 9.11 34.69
C ALA A 310 5.17 7.96 35.03
N ARG A 311 5.09 7.51 36.28
CA ARG A 311 5.92 6.41 36.78
C ARG A 311 5.41 5.07 36.24
N GLU A 312 6.25 4.04 36.30
CA GLU A 312 5.89 2.70 35.86
C GLU A 312 4.61 2.20 36.55
N GLU A 313 4.47 2.42 37.86
CA GLU A 313 3.28 2.02 38.62
C GLU A 313 2.00 2.81 38.29
N GLU A 314 2.14 3.97 37.61
CA GLU A 314 1.02 4.80 37.18
C GLU A 314 0.55 4.48 35.76
N ARG A 315 1.36 3.75 34.99
CA ARG A 315 1.05 3.40 33.60
C ARG A 315 0.27 2.10 33.54
N ALA A 316 -0.79 2.08 32.74
CA ALA A 316 -1.42 0.83 32.37
C ALA A 316 -0.47 0.01 31.47
N GLU A 317 -0.39 -1.29 31.71
CA GLU A 317 0.42 -2.22 30.94
C GLU A 317 -0.37 -2.75 29.75
N TRP A 318 0.06 -2.42 28.53
CA TRP A 318 -0.62 -2.74 27.30
C TRP A 318 0.25 -3.63 26.42
N THR A 319 -0.37 -4.56 25.69
CA THR A 319 0.31 -5.38 24.71
C THR A 319 -0.01 -4.89 23.31
N PHE A 320 1.02 -4.72 22.49
CA PHE A 320 0.88 -4.48 21.06
C PHE A 320 0.90 -5.80 20.31
N THR A 321 -0.14 -6.04 19.51
CA THR A 321 -0.16 -7.14 18.55
C THR A 321 -0.22 -6.53 17.14
N PRO A 322 0.85 -6.68 16.34
CA PRO A 322 0.96 -6.09 15.00
C PRO A 322 -0.32 -6.27 14.16
N TYR A 323 -0.84 -5.15 13.65
CA TYR A 323 -2.07 -5.05 12.85
C TYR A 323 -3.37 -5.57 13.46
N VAL A 324 -3.36 -6.04 14.71
CA VAL A 324 -4.56 -6.48 15.42
C VAL A 324 -5.05 -5.37 16.33
N GLY A 325 -4.17 -4.84 17.16
CA GLY A 325 -4.56 -3.86 18.16
C GLY A 325 -3.48 -3.55 19.19
N VAL A 326 -3.81 -2.64 20.09
CA VAL A 326 -2.93 -2.19 21.16
C VAL A 326 -3.73 -2.04 22.46
N GLY A 327 -3.33 -2.84 23.47
CA GLY A 327 -4.07 -2.93 24.73
C GLY A 327 -5.52 -3.38 24.51
N PRO A 328 -6.52 -2.65 25.05
CA PRO A 328 -7.94 -2.99 24.86
C PRO A 328 -8.48 -2.61 23.46
N LEU A 329 -7.70 -1.86 22.67
CA LEU A 329 -8.14 -1.33 21.39
C LEU A 329 -7.79 -2.27 20.25
N HIS A 330 -8.72 -2.43 19.32
CA HIS A 330 -8.50 -3.16 18.07
C HIS A 330 -8.64 -2.20 16.90
N PHE A 331 -7.77 -2.34 15.90
CA PHE A 331 -7.91 -1.55 14.68
C PHE A 331 -9.24 -1.85 14.00
N GLY A 332 -9.87 -0.83 13.41
CA GLY A 332 -11.22 -0.92 12.86
C GLY A 332 -12.36 -0.56 13.84
N MET A 333 -12.09 -0.41 15.14
CA MET A 333 -13.10 0.06 16.11
C MET A 333 -13.63 1.46 15.78
N THR A 334 -14.91 1.66 16.06
CA THR A 334 -15.58 2.98 16.07
C THR A 334 -15.27 3.76 17.35
N LEU A 335 -15.56 5.05 17.36
CA LEU A 335 -15.37 5.89 18.55
C LEU A 335 -16.20 5.39 19.76
N GLU A 336 -17.40 4.87 19.53
CA GLU A 336 -18.26 4.32 20.58
C GLU A 336 -17.66 3.04 21.18
N GLU A 337 -17.14 2.14 20.33
CA GLU A 337 -16.47 0.92 20.79
C GLU A 337 -15.20 1.23 21.60
N ILE A 338 -14.43 2.24 21.19
CA ILE A 338 -13.25 2.70 21.94
C ILE A 338 -13.66 3.28 23.29
N THR A 339 -14.70 4.14 23.31
CA THR A 339 -15.23 4.72 24.55
C THR A 339 -15.68 3.63 25.53
N ASN A 340 -16.34 2.60 25.02
CA ASN A 340 -16.76 1.45 25.82
C ASN A 340 -15.57 0.59 26.30
N ALA A 341 -14.56 0.39 25.46
CA ALA A 341 -13.38 -0.39 25.79
C ALA A 341 -12.47 0.29 26.83
N LEU A 342 -12.37 1.62 26.78
CA LEU A 342 -11.57 2.42 27.72
C LEU A 342 -12.33 2.82 28.98
N GLY A 343 -13.67 2.86 28.91
CA GLY A 343 -14.50 3.40 29.99
C GLY A 343 -14.40 4.93 30.15
N GLU A 344 -13.77 5.60 29.18
CA GLU A 344 -13.53 7.06 29.12
C GLU A 344 -14.09 7.59 27.80
N GLY A 345 -14.78 8.74 27.84
CA GLY A 345 -15.18 9.46 26.63
C GLY A 345 -14.10 10.45 26.17
N PRO A 346 -13.98 10.73 24.86
CA PRO A 346 -12.93 11.62 24.36
C PRO A 346 -13.15 13.07 24.83
N VAL A 347 -12.06 13.78 25.12
CA VAL A 347 -12.11 15.17 25.60
C VAL A 347 -12.54 16.13 24.49
N VAL A 348 -12.02 15.95 23.26
CA VAL A 348 -12.47 16.65 22.05
C VAL A 348 -12.29 15.74 20.83
N PRO A 349 -13.36 15.28 20.17
CA PRO A 349 -13.27 14.70 18.84
C PRO A 349 -13.07 15.81 17.79
N SER A 350 -12.04 15.67 16.96
CA SER A 350 -11.80 16.57 15.83
C SER A 350 -12.46 16.04 14.56
N TYR A 351 -13.22 16.89 13.89
CA TYR A 351 -13.90 16.58 12.64
C TYR A 351 -13.42 17.51 11.54
N SER A 352 -13.13 16.95 10.37
CA SER A 352 -13.04 17.76 9.14
C SER A 352 -14.34 17.72 8.36
N HIS A 353 -14.63 18.81 7.68
CA HIS A 353 -15.69 18.86 6.68
C HIS A 353 -15.15 18.40 5.33
N HIS A 354 -15.56 17.23 4.88
CA HIS A 354 -15.31 16.73 3.52
C HIS A 354 -16.65 16.57 2.80
N GLY A 355 -16.98 17.49 1.91
CA GLY A 355 -18.27 17.50 1.19
C GLY A 355 -19.47 17.80 2.10
N GLU A 356 -20.58 17.07 1.92
CA GLU A 356 -21.81 17.22 2.72
C GLU A 356 -21.77 16.46 4.07
N GLY A 357 -20.65 15.82 4.43
CA GLY A 357 -20.50 15.02 5.66
C GLY A 357 -19.42 15.54 6.63
N GLN A 358 -19.60 15.25 7.93
CA GLN A 358 -18.55 15.37 8.94
C GLN A 358 -17.78 14.06 9.04
N GLN A 359 -16.45 14.11 8.95
CA GLN A 359 -15.59 12.95 9.11
C GLN A 359 -14.75 13.11 10.39
N LEU A 360 -14.81 12.12 11.27
CA LEU A 360 -13.97 12.05 12.47
C LEU A 360 -12.52 11.76 12.06
N ASN A 361 -11.60 12.63 12.49
CA ASN A 361 -10.17 12.51 12.17
C ASN A 361 -9.37 11.93 13.33
N TYR A 362 -9.57 12.48 14.53
CA TYR A 362 -8.93 11.96 15.74
C TYR A 362 -9.77 12.26 16.98
N ALA A 363 -9.50 11.52 18.04
CA ALA A 363 -10.08 11.71 19.37
C ALA A 363 -9.00 11.52 20.44
N ASP A 364 -8.93 12.48 21.36
CA ASP A 364 -7.99 12.47 22.48
C ASP A 364 -8.64 11.89 23.75
N PHE A 365 -7.98 10.88 24.32
CA PHE A 365 -8.33 10.26 25.60
C PHE A 365 -7.23 10.65 26.60
N VAL A 366 -7.49 11.72 27.34
CA VAL A 366 -6.46 12.40 28.14
C VAL A 366 -6.19 11.65 29.44
N GLU A 367 -7.18 10.96 30.01
CA GLU A 367 -6.96 10.19 31.24
C GLU A 367 -6.10 8.96 30.96
N ILE A 368 -6.34 8.26 29.86
CA ILE A 368 -5.52 7.13 29.42
C ILE A 368 -4.22 7.58 28.72
N GLY A 369 -4.15 8.81 28.21
CA GLY A 369 -2.95 9.35 27.57
C GLY A 369 -2.70 8.80 26.17
N ILE A 370 -3.76 8.69 25.36
CA ILE A 370 -3.67 8.26 23.96
C ILE A 370 -4.44 9.18 23.03
N ARG A 371 -4.05 9.15 21.75
CA ARG A 371 -4.81 9.72 20.64
C ARG A 371 -5.18 8.62 19.66
N ALA A 372 -6.47 8.48 19.42
CA ALA A 372 -7.02 7.58 18.41
C ALA A 372 -7.23 8.36 17.12
N LEU A 373 -6.74 7.86 16.00
CA LEU A 373 -6.94 8.45 14.68
C LEU A 373 -7.81 7.55 13.80
N PHE A 374 -8.68 8.18 13.01
CA PHE A 374 -9.75 7.52 12.29
C PHE A 374 -9.69 7.80 10.80
N GLN A 375 -10.03 6.79 10.00
CA GLN A 375 -10.31 6.93 8.57
C GLN A 375 -11.66 6.28 8.31
N ALA A 376 -12.53 6.95 7.54
CA ALA A 376 -13.91 6.51 7.33
C ALA A 376 -14.67 6.13 8.62
N GLY A 377 -14.36 6.79 9.75
CA GLY A 377 -14.97 6.52 11.06
C GLY A 377 -14.47 5.26 11.79
N ARG A 378 -13.39 4.64 11.31
CA ARG A 378 -12.76 3.43 11.86
C ARG A 378 -11.36 3.74 12.38
N LEU A 379 -10.95 3.12 13.49
CA LEU A 379 -9.63 3.28 14.09
C LEU A 379 -8.53 2.77 13.16
N GLY A 380 -7.69 3.67 12.67
CA GLY A 380 -6.54 3.35 11.81
C GLY A 380 -5.19 3.46 12.52
N CYS A 381 -5.10 4.33 13.54
CA CYS A 381 -3.88 4.50 14.33
C CYS A 381 -4.16 4.83 15.79
N VAL A 382 -3.27 4.38 16.66
CA VAL A 382 -3.20 4.79 18.06
C VAL A 382 -1.83 5.37 18.33
N ALA A 383 -1.79 6.65 18.69
CA ALA A 383 -0.58 7.30 19.18
C ALA A 383 -0.62 7.32 20.71
N VAL A 384 0.44 6.84 21.35
CA VAL A 384 0.53 6.75 22.82
C VAL A 384 1.43 7.86 23.34
N ASP A 385 0.92 8.69 24.27
CA ASP A 385 1.70 9.77 24.86
C ASP A 385 2.90 9.23 25.65
N ALA A 386 4.09 9.76 25.37
CA ALA A 386 5.32 9.28 25.99
C ALA A 386 5.40 9.63 27.48
N LEU A 387 4.71 10.68 27.94
CA LEU A 387 4.76 11.17 29.31
C LEU A 387 3.68 10.53 30.18
N THR A 388 2.45 10.39 29.69
CA THR A 388 1.30 9.93 30.50
C THR A 388 0.63 8.66 29.99
N GLY A 389 0.90 8.25 28.76
CA GLY A 389 0.25 7.10 28.14
C GLY A 389 0.64 5.74 28.74
N PRO A 390 -0.10 4.68 28.40
CA PRO A 390 0.20 3.32 28.81
C PRO A 390 1.61 2.87 28.41
N GLN A 391 2.20 2.00 29.22
CA GLN A 391 3.40 1.29 28.85
C GLN A 391 3.01 0.20 27.86
N VAL A 392 3.25 0.44 26.58
CA VAL A 392 2.99 -0.57 25.55
C VAL A 392 4.21 -1.45 25.41
N ARG A 393 4.00 -2.76 25.40
CA ARG A 393 5.02 -3.77 25.18
C ARG A 393 4.76 -4.54 23.90
N LEU A 394 5.84 -4.89 23.23
CA LEU A 394 5.83 -5.89 22.15
C LEU A 394 6.67 -7.07 22.63
N ASP A 395 6.03 -8.22 22.78
CA ASP A 395 6.48 -9.32 23.65
C ASP A 395 6.75 -8.83 25.09
N ALA A 396 8.02 -8.84 25.51
CA ALA A 396 8.44 -8.41 26.84
C ALA A 396 9.03 -6.99 26.88
N ALA A 397 9.39 -6.41 25.72
CA ALA A 397 10.12 -5.15 25.68
C ALA A 397 9.18 -3.94 25.68
N PRO A 398 9.50 -2.89 26.46
CA PRO A 398 8.75 -1.66 26.49
C PRO A 398 9.03 -0.80 25.24
N LEU A 399 7.97 -0.18 24.72
CA LEU A 399 8.02 0.71 23.55
C LEU A 399 7.68 2.16 23.88
N THR A 400 6.78 2.40 24.85
CA THR A 400 6.42 3.76 25.28
C THR A 400 7.43 4.31 26.26
N GLY A 401 7.75 5.60 26.15
CA GLY A 401 8.48 6.33 27.18
C GLY A 401 9.95 5.91 27.34
N CYS A 402 10.53 5.18 26.40
CA CYS A 402 11.89 4.64 26.45
C CYS A 402 12.89 5.56 25.73
N ALA A 403 14.19 5.26 25.82
CA ALA A 403 15.20 5.93 25.02
C ALA A 403 15.05 5.52 23.53
N PRO A 404 14.86 6.46 22.58
CA PRO A 404 14.63 6.14 21.18
C PRO A 404 15.68 5.23 20.56
N SER A 405 16.97 5.50 20.81
CA SER A 405 18.07 4.69 20.28
C SER A 405 18.00 3.23 20.74
N HIS A 406 17.68 2.97 22.02
CA HIS A 406 17.60 1.60 22.52
C HIS A 406 16.40 0.83 21.94
N VAL A 407 15.28 1.52 21.70
CA VAL A 407 14.10 0.90 21.08
C VAL A 407 14.37 0.59 19.61
N GLU A 408 14.98 1.51 18.88
CA GLU A 408 15.38 1.31 17.49
C GLU A 408 16.38 0.15 17.36
N ASP A 409 17.49 0.20 18.11
CA ASP A 409 18.51 -0.84 18.10
C ASP A 409 17.91 -2.21 18.41
N TRP A 410 17.03 -2.29 19.42
CA TRP A 410 16.36 -3.55 19.77
C TRP A 410 15.43 -4.05 18.67
N LEU A 411 14.62 -3.18 18.05
CA LEU A 411 13.71 -3.56 16.96
C LEU A 411 14.48 -4.02 15.72
N VAL A 412 15.61 -3.38 15.41
CA VAL A 412 16.49 -3.75 14.30
C VAL A 412 17.09 -5.14 14.48
N HIS A 413 17.53 -5.48 15.70
CA HIS A 413 18.23 -6.74 15.97
C HIS A 413 17.31 -7.91 16.35
N ARG A 414 16.14 -7.63 16.92
CA ARG A 414 15.16 -8.66 17.32
C ARG A 414 14.43 -9.24 16.11
N THR A 415 14.09 -8.38 15.16
CA THR A 415 13.31 -8.79 14.00
C THR A 415 14.30 -9.35 12.99
N THR A 416 14.04 -10.53 12.41
CA THR A 416 14.55 -10.81 11.06
C THR A 416 13.85 -9.84 10.13
N LEU A 417 14.25 -8.56 10.17
CA LEU A 417 13.72 -7.52 9.32
C LEU A 417 13.79 -8.07 7.90
N ARG A 418 12.65 -8.11 7.21
CA ARG A 418 12.72 -8.28 5.78
C ARG A 418 13.52 -7.08 5.26
N PRO A 419 14.49 -7.26 4.38
CA PRO A 419 15.20 -6.12 3.81
C PRO A 419 14.17 -5.11 3.30
N GLY A 420 14.25 -3.84 3.73
CA GLY A 420 13.28 -2.79 3.37
C GLY A 420 12.15 -2.53 4.39
N SER A 421 11.98 -3.34 5.44
CA SER A 421 10.89 -3.11 6.41
C SER A 421 11.13 -1.94 7.38
N LEU A 422 12.37 -1.48 7.51
CA LEU A 422 12.73 -0.24 8.21
C LEU A 422 12.82 0.91 7.22
N THR A 423 11.95 1.90 7.40
CA THR A 423 12.01 3.19 6.70
C THR A 423 12.07 4.33 7.72
N TYR A 424 12.27 5.56 7.25
CA TYR A 424 12.34 6.74 8.11
C TYR A 424 11.35 7.81 7.67
N SER A 425 10.80 8.52 8.66
CA SER A 425 9.97 9.71 8.42
C SER A 425 10.77 10.86 7.84
N PRO A 426 10.10 11.85 7.22
CA PRO A 426 10.71 13.15 6.97
C PRO A 426 11.28 13.83 8.23
N ALA A 427 10.78 13.46 9.42
CA ALA A 427 11.31 13.88 10.71
C ALA A 427 12.39 12.93 11.29
N ALA A 428 12.88 11.99 10.48
CA ALA A 428 13.86 10.96 10.85
C ALA A 428 13.43 10.00 11.97
N ASP A 429 12.12 9.78 12.14
CA ASP A 429 11.57 8.77 13.06
C ASP A 429 11.57 7.39 12.37
N PRO A 430 12.09 6.31 12.99
CA PRO A 430 12.11 4.98 12.39
C PRO A 430 10.72 4.35 12.33
N VAL A 431 10.43 3.68 11.21
CA VAL A 431 9.16 3.01 10.92
C VAL A 431 9.40 1.57 10.51
N PHE A 432 8.72 0.67 11.20
CA PHE A 432 8.74 -0.76 11.01
C PHE A 432 7.44 -1.17 10.34
N ALA A 433 7.47 -1.14 9.01
CA ALA A 433 6.28 -1.34 8.18
C ALA A 433 5.65 -2.71 8.42
N ASP A 434 6.49 -3.74 8.58
CA ASP A 434 6.10 -5.13 8.86
C ASP A 434 5.40 -5.34 10.20
N LEU A 435 5.57 -4.41 11.13
CA LEU A 435 4.90 -4.42 12.42
C LEU A 435 3.71 -3.46 12.46
N GLY A 436 3.62 -2.49 11.55
CA GLY A 436 2.68 -1.37 11.68
C GLY A 436 3.05 -0.48 12.86
N LEU A 437 4.34 -0.15 13.00
CA LEU A 437 4.87 0.59 14.15
C LEU A 437 5.78 1.73 13.67
N ALA A 438 5.51 2.95 14.14
CA ALA A 438 6.43 4.07 14.00
C ALA A 438 6.89 4.53 15.39
N ILE A 439 8.19 4.73 15.57
CA ILE A 439 8.78 5.18 16.84
C ILE A 439 9.07 6.66 16.73
N ARG A 440 8.11 7.49 17.16
CA ARG A 440 8.34 8.93 17.24
C ARG A 440 9.02 9.30 18.54
N SER A 441 9.57 10.50 18.57
CA SER A 441 10.13 11.09 19.77
C SER A 441 9.24 12.20 20.34
N GLN A 442 9.14 12.27 21.66
CA GLN A 442 8.46 13.35 22.39
C GLN A 442 9.39 13.87 23.50
N ARG A 443 9.53 15.18 23.57
CA ARG A 443 10.42 15.85 24.52
C ARG A 443 9.72 16.07 25.85
N ALA A 444 10.39 15.72 26.94
CA ALA A 444 9.99 15.99 28.32
C ALA A 444 11.10 16.78 29.03
N GLY A 445 11.06 18.12 28.91
CA GLY A 445 12.14 18.97 29.42
C GLY A 445 13.45 18.70 28.67
N ASP A 446 14.45 18.16 29.37
CA ASP A 446 15.77 17.85 28.78
C ASP A 446 15.90 16.40 28.28
N VAL A 447 14.85 15.60 28.42
CA VAL A 447 14.83 14.19 28.01
C VAL A 447 13.97 14.02 26.76
N VAL A 448 14.36 13.09 25.90
CA VAL A 448 13.58 12.67 24.73
C VAL A 448 13.16 11.23 24.92
N LEU A 449 11.87 10.95 24.75
CA LEU A 449 11.23 9.68 25.02
C LEU A 449 10.50 9.16 23.78
N THR A 450 10.36 7.84 23.67
CA THR A 450 9.57 7.23 22.60
C THR A 450 8.07 7.45 22.77
N ARG A 451 7.43 7.94 21.71
CA ARG A 451 6.00 8.10 21.52
C ARG A 451 5.56 7.16 20.38
N PRO A 452 5.25 5.89 20.66
CA PRO A 452 4.97 4.93 19.61
C PRO A 452 3.61 5.20 18.95
N LEU A 453 3.57 5.06 17.64
CA LEU A 453 2.37 5.08 16.81
C LEU A 453 2.14 3.67 16.28
N PHE A 454 0.98 3.11 16.59
CA PHE A 454 0.57 1.77 16.15
C PHE A 454 -0.46 1.91 15.04
N LEU A 455 -0.24 1.20 13.94
CA LEU A 455 -0.86 1.46 12.64
C LEU A 455 -1.54 0.19 12.11
N LEU A 456 -2.71 0.36 11.49
CA LEU A 456 -3.30 -0.66 10.64
C LEU A 456 -2.50 -0.76 9.32
N HIS A 457 -2.45 -1.96 8.73
CA HIS A 457 -1.64 -2.26 7.54
C HIS A 457 -1.92 -1.31 6.35
N ASP A 458 -3.19 -0.94 6.16
CA ASP A 458 -3.67 -0.07 5.07
C ASP A 458 -3.26 1.40 5.24
N TRP A 459 -2.61 1.76 6.35
CA TRP A 459 -2.11 3.11 6.55
C TRP A 459 -0.66 3.30 6.06
N LEU A 460 0.11 2.28 5.68
CA LEU A 460 1.59 2.40 5.52
C LEU A 460 2.16 3.40 4.47
N ASP A 461 1.35 4.16 3.72
CA ASP A 461 1.76 5.35 2.92
C ASP A 461 1.78 6.68 3.75
N LEU A 462 2.04 6.57 5.05
CA LEU A 462 1.49 7.38 6.14
C LEU A 462 2.09 8.76 6.44
N TRP A 463 2.93 9.34 5.59
CA TRP A 463 3.39 10.72 5.84
C TRP A 463 2.30 11.74 5.52
N HIS A 464 1.47 11.45 4.51
CA HIS A 464 0.41 12.34 4.04
C HIS A 464 -0.94 12.13 4.75
N SER A 465 -1.09 11.02 5.48
CA SER A 465 -2.36 10.59 6.09
C SER A 465 -2.49 10.92 7.58
N LEU A 466 -1.39 11.23 8.27
CA LEU A 466 -1.46 11.77 9.63
C LEU A 466 -1.86 13.25 9.59
N PRO A 467 -2.78 13.70 10.47
CA PRO A 467 -3.09 15.11 10.64
C PRO A 467 -1.81 15.93 10.83
N SER A 468 -1.76 17.12 10.24
CA SER A 468 -0.63 18.05 10.36
C SER A 468 -0.23 18.34 11.82
N GLU A 469 -1.18 18.21 12.73
CA GLU A 469 -1.09 18.36 14.17
C GLU A 469 -0.24 17.27 14.83
N GLU A 470 -0.13 16.09 14.23
CA GLU A 470 0.84 15.08 14.66
C GLU A 470 2.27 15.53 14.34
N TRP A 471 2.49 16.19 13.20
CA TRP A 471 3.82 16.66 12.79
C TRP A 471 4.28 17.91 13.55
N ASN A 472 3.34 18.71 14.05
CA ASN A 472 3.58 20.04 14.62
C ASN A 472 3.39 20.14 16.14
N CYS A 473 3.52 19.04 16.90
CA CYS A 473 3.54 19.14 18.36
C CYS A 473 4.80 19.89 18.83
N ALA A 474 4.64 21.20 19.04
CA ALA A 474 5.58 22.10 19.70
C ALA A 474 5.68 21.83 21.21
#